data_AF-A0A660E2R2-F1
#
_entry.id   AF-A0A660E2R2-F1
#
_cell.length_a   1.000
_cell.length_b   1.000
_cell.length_c   1.000
_cell.angle_alpha   90.00
_cell.angle_beta   90.00
_cell.angle_gamma   90.00
#
_symmetry.space_group_name_H-M   'P 1'
#
loop_
_entity.id
_entity.type
_entity.pdbx_description
1 polymer ?
#
loop_
_entity_poly.entity_id
_entity_poly.type
_entity_poly.pdbx_seq_one_letter_code
_entity_poly.pdbx_strand_id
1 'polypeptide(L)'
;MQDYYNMNQTTMSIALDYIPEENHPARYINTLVESLKIDYNYQFGRPHEYDLAAMLKLVLLAYTYGIFSSRRIEKFARENKPAG
;
A
#
# COMPACT_ATOMS: atom_id res chain seq x y z
N MET A 1 -12.07 11.86 -43.02
CA MET A 1 -12.46 12.69 -41.87
C MET A 1 -11.42 12.46 -40.79
N GLN A 2 -10.62 13.48 -40.44
CA GLN A 2 -9.69 13.40 -39.33
C GLN A 2 -10.44 13.75 -38.04
N ASP A 3 -10.46 12.83 -37.08
CA ASP A 3 -11.00 13.08 -35.75
C ASP A 3 -10.07 14.05 -35.03
N TYR A 4 -10.52 15.29 -34.83
CA TYR A 4 -9.81 16.29 -34.04
C TYR A 4 -9.96 15.96 -32.55
N TYR A 5 -9.02 15.19 -32.02
CA TYR A 5 -8.95 14.92 -30.59
C TYR A 5 -8.64 16.22 -29.82
N ASN A 6 -9.56 16.62 -28.95
CA ASN A 6 -9.36 17.76 -28.05
C ASN A 6 -8.45 17.33 -26.88
N MET A 7 -7.16 17.70 -26.97
CA MET A 7 -6.15 17.43 -25.93
C MET A 7 -6.33 18.27 -24.66
N ASN A 8 -7.27 19.22 -24.64
CA ASN A 8 -7.54 20.07 -23.46
C ASN A 8 -8.55 19.42 -22.50
N GLN A 9 -8.71 18.10 -22.57
CA GLN A 9 -9.55 17.35 -21.64
C GLN A 9 -8.97 17.51 -20.24
N THR A 10 -9.75 18.12 -19.34
CA THR A 10 -9.42 18.26 -17.92
C THR A 10 -9.18 16.89 -17.33
N THR A 11 -7.91 16.48 -17.24
CA THR A 11 -7.54 15.33 -16.41
C THR A 11 -7.81 15.74 -14.98
N MET A 12 -8.84 15.15 -14.38
CA MET A 12 -8.94 15.09 -12.93
C MET A 12 -7.70 14.34 -12.44
N SER A 13 -6.65 15.07 -12.09
CA SER A 13 -5.53 14.55 -11.31
C SER A 13 -6.07 14.23 -9.92
N ILE A 14 -6.78 13.10 -9.83
CA ILE A 14 -7.13 12.50 -8.55
C ILE A 14 -5.79 12.30 -7.85
N ALA A 15 -5.56 13.03 -6.76
CA ALA A 15 -4.45 12.77 -5.88
C ALA A 15 -4.67 11.37 -5.29
N LEU A 16 -4.16 10.35 -5.98
CA LEU A 16 -4.14 8.96 -5.53
C LEU A 16 -3.23 8.77 -4.32
N ASP A 17 -2.45 9.79 -3.99
CA ASP A 17 -1.53 9.83 -2.86
C ASP A 17 -2.31 10.14 -1.57
N TYR A 18 -2.96 9.12 -1.02
CA TYR A 18 -3.50 9.21 0.33
C TYR A 18 -2.36 9.43 1.33
N ILE A 19 -2.37 10.59 1.99
CA ILE A 19 -1.44 10.92 3.06
C ILE A 19 -2.22 10.80 4.38
N PRO A 20 -1.86 9.86 5.28
CA PRO A 20 -2.50 9.74 6.58
C PRO A 20 -2.28 11.00 7.43
N GLU A 21 -3.22 11.27 8.34
CA GLU A 21 -3.11 12.32 9.36
C GLU A 21 -1.79 12.19 10.16
N GLU A 22 -1.30 13.31 10.70
CA GLU A 22 0.03 13.37 11.33
C GLU A 22 0.15 12.43 12.54
N ASN A 23 -0.92 12.29 13.31
CA ASN A 23 -1.03 11.42 14.47
C ASN A 23 -1.50 9.99 14.14
N HIS A 24 -1.71 9.65 12.86
CA HIS A 24 -2.24 8.36 12.45
C HIS A 24 -1.21 7.24 12.68
N PRO A 25 -1.59 6.07 13.24
CA PRO A 25 -0.66 4.96 13.53
C PRO A 25 0.13 4.50 12.29
N ALA A 26 -0.48 4.58 11.10
CA ALA A 26 0.19 4.21 9.85
C ALA A 26 1.47 5.01 9.57
N ARG A 27 1.56 6.29 9.97
CA ARG A 27 2.78 7.09 9.79
C ARG A 27 3.93 6.54 10.63
N TYR A 28 3.67 6.28 11.91
CA TYR A 28 4.67 5.70 12.82
C TYR A 28 5.14 4.32 12.33
N ILE A 29 4.20 3.47 11.90
CA ILE A 29 4.51 2.15 11.34
C ILE A 29 5.36 2.30 10.07
N ASN A 30 5.03 3.25 9.19
CA ASN A 30 5.78 3.49 7.98
C ASN A 30 7.24 3.86 8.27
N THR A 31 7.46 4.86 9.13
CA THR A 31 8.80 5.29 9.55
C THR A 31 9.57 4.17 10.23
N LEU A 32 8.91 3.39 11.09
CA LEU A 32 9.53 2.24 11.75
C LEU A 32 10.00 1.20 10.74
N VAL A 33 9.14 0.78 9.81
CA VAL A 33 9.50 -0.25 8.82
C VAL A 33 10.58 0.25 7.85
N GLU A 34 10.53 1.51 7.45
CA GLU A 34 11.58 2.10 6.60
C GLU A 34 12.94 2.19 7.31
N SER A 35 12.93 2.47 8.62
CA SER A 35 14.16 2.53 9.43
C SER A 35 14.88 1.18 9.52
N LEU A 36 14.14 0.07 9.40
CA LEU A 36 14.71 -1.29 9.43
C LEU A 36 15.54 -1.61 8.19
N LYS A 37 15.41 -0.82 7.10
CA LYS A 37 16.14 -1.02 5.84
C LYS A 37 16.14 -2.47 5.40
N ILE A 38 14.96 -3.08 5.36
CA ILE A 38 14.77 -4.48 5.01
C ILE A 38 15.13 -4.66 3.54
N ASP A 39 16.40 -4.97 3.27
CA ASP A 39 16.87 -5.41 1.97
C ASP A 39 16.93 -6.93 1.97
N TYR A 40 15.98 -7.56 1.29
CA TYR A 40 15.93 -9.01 1.16
C TYR A 40 16.18 -9.40 -0.29
N ASN A 41 17.40 -9.85 -0.56
CA ASN A 41 17.77 -10.40 -1.85
C ASN A 41 17.25 -11.83 -1.93
N TYR A 42 16.13 -12.01 -2.62
CA TYR A 42 15.53 -13.32 -2.83
C TYR A 42 16.46 -14.22 -3.66
N GLN A 43 16.98 -15.29 -3.05
CA GLN A 43 17.99 -16.14 -3.68
C GLN A 43 17.44 -17.37 -4.43
N PHE A 44 16.16 -17.72 -4.31
CA PHE A 44 15.65 -19.01 -4.82
C PHE A 44 14.21 -18.97 -5.32
N GLY A 45 13.95 -19.27 -6.60
CA GLY A 45 12.60 -19.56 -7.12
C GLY A 45 11.94 -18.40 -7.88
N ARG A 46 10.60 -18.41 -7.93
CA ARG A 46 9.79 -17.36 -8.59
C ARG A 46 9.82 -16.08 -7.74
N PRO A 47 10.05 -14.88 -8.31
CA PRO A 47 10.08 -13.63 -7.54
C PRO A 47 8.81 -13.47 -6.70
N HIS A 48 8.95 -12.90 -5.51
CA HIS A 48 7.80 -12.63 -4.66
C HIS A 48 6.83 -11.68 -5.38
N GLU A 49 5.54 -12.00 -5.36
CA GLU A 49 4.49 -11.10 -5.88
C GLU A 49 4.26 -9.88 -4.95
N TYR A 50 4.85 -9.88 -3.76
CA TYR A 50 4.62 -8.88 -2.72
C TYR A 50 5.92 -8.32 -2.16
N ASP A 51 5.93 -7.02 -1.87
CA ASP A 51 7.00 -6.36 -1.12
C ASP A 51 6.92 -6.74 0.38
N LEU A 52 8.05 -7.18 0.94
CA LEU A 52 8.18 -7.57 2.35
C LEU A 52 7.93 -6.39 3.29
N ALA A 53 8.42 -5.20 2.93
CA ALA A 53 8.21 -4.01 3.74
C ALA A 53 6.73 -3.64 3.78
N ALA A 54 6.05 -3.65 2.63
CA ALA A 54 4.61 -3.45 2.55
C ALA A 54 3.80 -4.50 3.36
N MET A 55 4.17 -5.78 3.27
CA MET A 55 3.52 -6.84 4.05
C MET A 55 3.68 -6.62 5.56
N LEU A 56 4.87 -6.21 6.02
CA LEU A 56 5.11 -5.91 7.43
C LEU A 56 4.28 -4.71 7.91
N LYS A 57 4.23 -3.63 7.12
CA LYS A 57 3.38 -2.46 7.42
C LYS A 57 1.92 -2.87 7.60
N LEU A 58 1.41 -3.76 6.74
CA LEU A 58 0.03 -4.26 6.81
C LEU A 58 -0.25 -5.09 8.08
N VAL A 59 0.65 -6.01 8.43
CA VAL A 59 0.50 -6.84 9.64
C VAL A 59 0.53 -5.97 10.90
N LEU A 60 1.49 -5.05 10.99
CA LEU A 60 1.59 -4.13 12.12
C LEU A 60 0.33 -3.28 12.26
N LEU A 61 -0.17 -2.72 11.15
CA LEU A 61 -1.40 -1.92 11.16
C LEU A 61 -2.60 -2.76 11.63
N ALA A 62 -2.75 -3.98 11.13
CA ALA A 62 -3.83 -4.86 11.55
C ALA A 62 -3.76 -5.19 13.05
N TYR A 63 -2.55 -5.37 13.60
CA TYR A 63 -2.36 -5.60 15.03
C TYR A 63 -2.73 -4.37 15.87
N THR A 64 -2.49 -3.15 15.38
CA THR A 64 -2.97 -1.94 16.08
C THR A 64 -4.50 -1.87 16.18
N TYR A 65 -5.21 -2.47 15.22
CA TYR A 65 -6.68 -2.59 15.24
C TYR A 65 -7.20 -3.85 15.95
N GLY A 66 -6.33 -4.62 16.61
CA GLY A 66 -6.72 -5.85 17.31
C GLY A 66 -7.08 -7.02 16.38
N ILE A 67 -6.61 -7.00 15.13
CA ILE A 67 -6.85 -8.04 14.14
C ILE A 67 -5.66 -8.98 14.08
N PHE A 68 -5.74 -10.10 14.78
CA PHE A 68 -4.61 -11.05 14.91
C PHE A 68 -4.67 -12.26 13.97
N SER A 69 -5.86 -12.60 13.49
CA SER A 69 -6.05 -13.78 12.63
C SER A 69 -5.64 -13.48 11.20
N SER A 70 -4.78 -14.32 10.62
CA SER A 70 -4.32 -14.18 9.23
C SER A 70 -5.46 -14.04 8.22
N ARG A 71 -6.55 -14.80 8.38
CA ARG A 71 -7.75 -14.68 7.53
C ARG A 71 -8.44 -13.32 7.67
N ARG A 72 -8.45 -12.76 8.88
CA ARG A 72 -9.05 -11.44 9.12
C ARG A 72 -8.14 -10.33 8.58
N ILE A 73 -6.82 -10.49 8.67
CA ILE A 73 -5.85 -9.56 8.07
C ILE A 73 -5.97 -9.57 6.55
N GLU A 74 -6.10 -10.75 5.93
CA GLU A 74 -6.33 -10.89 4.49
C GLU A 74 -7.64 -10.20 4.06
N LYS A 75 -8.73 -10.40 4.81
CA LYS A 75 -10.00 -9.72 4.56
C LYS A 75 -9.86 -8.21 4.68
N PHE A 76 -9.21 -7.73 5.75
CA PHE A 76 -8.90 -6.32 5.97
C PHE A 76 -8.10 -5.72 4.80
N ALA A 77 -7.07 -6.41 4.32
CA ALA A 77 -6.28 -5.98 3.18
C ALA A 77 -7.11 -5.83 1.90
N ARG A 78 -8.01 -6.79 1.65
CA ARG A 78 -8.87 -6.81 0.46
C ARG A 78 -9.90 -5.68 0.46
N GLU A 79 -10.47 -5.39 1.63
CA GLU A 79 -11.47 -4.34 1.81
C GLU A 79 -10.86 -2.93 1.74
N ASN A 80 -9.57 -2.78 2.06
CA ASN A 80 -8.87 -1.49 2.06
C ASN A 80 -7.94 -1.30 0.85
N LYS A 81 -8.03 -2.15 -0.17
CA LYS A 81 -7.27 -1.96 -1.40
C LYS A 81 -7.79 -0.71 -2.12
N PRO A 82 -6.91 0.24 -2.53
CA PRO A 82 -7.35 1.36 -3.34
C PRO A 82 -8.01 0.85 -4.63
N ALA A 83 -9.08 1.50 -5.07
CA ALA A 83 -9.70 1.20 -6.35
C ALA A 83 -8.66 1.46 -7.45
N GLY A 84 -8.11 0.36 -7.99
CA GLY A 84 -7.25 0.38 -9.16
C GLY A 84 -8.07 0.42 -10.44
#